data_AF-A0A2E6VUH5-F1
#
_entry.id   AF-A0A2E6VUH5-F1
#
_cell.length_a   1.000
_cell.length_b   1.000
_cell.length_c   1.000
_cell.angle_alpha   90.00
_cell.angle_beta   90.00
_cell.angle_gamma   90.00
#
_symmetry.space_group_name_H-M   'P 1'
#
loop_
_entity.id
_entity.type
_entity.pdbx_description
1 polymer ?
#
loop_
_entity_poly.entity_id
_entity_poly.type
_entity_poly.pdbx_seq_one_letter_code
_entity_poly.pdbx_strand_id
1 'polypeptide(L)'
;MLKVFLLFAMLSIPAFTIAEGPKDAAPATAPAETNATAPANNAEKATDAAPVTSKAKAATSTGTLLAKRKTATKDRVRDSFRPPALKMESLNDELMRAASENKTQSDRLAEERVKIEQERAALNAEREELKALLKKIEAARTQLKAETLNLEHTLEKNEEELAELKKARKINAQQLRAITESECTKGKKDEAEGGTAATVAAPTGGRIKSLSKALRNMKPKQAAQLLKSLDRDIAVELLRRMPARQAGAVLGSMKPAAAAMLATDLATDPDTGEVLQ
;
A
#
# COMPACT_ATOMS: atom_id res chain seq x y z
N MET A 1 9.24 31.02 47.34
CA MET A 1 8.06 30.36 46.74
C MET A 1 7.71 31.09 45.45
N LEU A 2 8.58 31.13 44.44
CA LEU A 2 9.08 30.05 43.58
C LEU A 2 8.03 29.55 42.56
N LYS A 3 7.96 30.27 41.43
CA LYS A 3 8.01 29.74 40.05
C LYS A 3 7.37 28.34 39.82
N VAL A 4 6.05 28.25 39.69
CA VAL A 4 5.36 27.06 39.10
C VAL A 4 4.25 27.45 38.11
N PHE A 5 4.00 28.73 37.83
CA PHE A 5 2.78 29.15 37.11
C PHE A 5 2.95 29.52 35.63
N LEU A 6 4.03 29.11 34.95
CA LEU A 6 4.30 29.61 33.60
C LEU A 6 4.92 28.56 32.65
N LEU A 7 4.28 27.40 32.51
CA LEU A 7 4.66 26.44 31.46
C LEU A 7 3.53 25.46 31.03
N PHE A 8 2.32 25.96 30.75
CA PHE A 8 1.24 25.08 30.24
C PHE A 8 0.31 25.68 29.17
N ALA A 9 0.72 26.72 28.44
CA ALA A 9 -0.10 27.29 27.38
C ALA A 9 0.74 27.65 26.15
N MET A 10 1.17 26.64 25.37
CA MET A 10 1.65 26.81 23.98
C MET A 10 1.80 25.43 23.28
N LEU A 11 0.76 24.58 23.34
CA LEU A 11 0.54 23.53 22.35
C LEU A 11 -0.82 23.77 21.68
N SER A 12 -0.89 24.85 20.91
CA SER A 12 -1.95 25.06 19.94
C SER A 12 -1.61 24.25 18.69
N ILE A 13 -2.10 23.02 18.63
CA ILE A 13 -2.06 22.17 17.43
C ILE A 13 -2.98 22.84 16.40
N PRO A 14 -2.51 23.28 15.22
CA PRO A 14 -3.41 23.71 14.17
C PRO A 14 -4.17 22.49 13.64
N ALA A 15 -5.50 22.57 13.67
CA ALA A 15 -6.39 21.63 13.00
C ALA A 15 -6.01 21.58 11.52
N PHE A 16 -5.50 20.43 11.07
CA PHE A 16 -5.26 20.17 9.66
C PHE A 16 -6.62 19.88 9.01
N THR A 17 -7.26 20.94 8.53
CA THR A 17 -8.45 20.87 7.69
C THR A 17 -8.07 20.24 6.35
N ILE A 18 -8.51 19.01 6.14
CA ILE A 18 -8.50 18.35 4.84
C ILE A 18 -9.50 19.11 3.96
N ALA A 19 -8.99 19.99 3.11
CA ALA A 19 -9.78 20.66 2.09
C ALA A 19 -10.33 19.61 1.13
N GLU A 20 -11.66 19.53 1.09
CA GLU A 20 -12.45 18.77 0.14
C GLU A 20 -11.99 19.10 -1.29
N GLY A 21 -11.60 18.05 -2.02
CA GLY A 21 -11.32 18.14 -3.45
C GLY A 21 -12.59 18.49 -4.25
N PRO A 22 -12.43 19.10 -5.43
CA PRO A 22 -13.54 19.64 -6.21
C PRO A 22 -14.52 18.53 -6.65
N LYS A 23 -15.72 18.57 -6.05
CA LYS A 23 -16.98 18.25 -6.71
C LYS A 23 -17.07 19.15 -7.93
N ASP A 24 -16.97 18.56 -9.11
CA ASP A 24 -17.61 18.97 -10.38
C ASP A 24 -16.82 18.39 -11.55
N ALA A 25 -16.97 17.09 -11.77
CA ALA A 25 -16.75 16.49 -13.08
C ALA A 25 -18.04 15.77 -13.46
N ALA A 26 -18.73 16.37 -14.42
CA ALA A 26 -19.97 15.92 -15.02
C ALA A 26 -19.90 14.46 -15.53
N PRO A 27 -21.03 13.75 -15.61
CA PRO A 27 -21.08 12.36 -16.08
C PRO A 27 -20.76 12.31 -17.57
N ALA A 28 -19.62 11.71 -17.90
CA ALA A 28 -19.36 11.25 -19.26
C ALA A 28 -20.36 10.12 -19.59
N THR A 29 -21.29 10.49 -20.44
CA THR A 29 -22.10 9.70 -21.36
C THR A 29 -21.59 8.28 -21.56
N ALA A 30 -22.47 7.32 -21.25
CA ALA A 30 -22.32 5.90 -21.57
C ALA A 30 -22.11 5.68 -23.08
N PRO A 31 -21.12 4.87 -23.49
CA PRO A 31 -21.19 4.18 -24.76
C PRO A 31 -22.10 2.95 -24.62
N ALA A 32 -22.95 2.84 -25.63
CA ALA A 32 -23.97 1.83 -25.82
C ALA A 32 -23.44 0.39 -25.71
N GLU A 33 -24.38 -0.45 -25.28
CA GLU A 33 -24.44 -1.89 -25.47
C GLU A 33 -23.80 -2.34 -26.80
N THR A 34 -22.77 -3.17 -26.71
CA THR A 34 -22.45 -4.14 -27.75
C THR A 34 -22.10 -5.48 -27.12
N ASN A 35 -23.01 -6.43 -27.35
CA ASN A 35 -22.74 -7.82 -27.66
C ASN A 35 -21.83 -8.65 -26.74
N ALA A 36 -22.50 -9.56 -26.03
CA ALA A 36 -22.30 -11.00 -26.13
C ALA A 36 -20.89 -11.46 -26.52
N THR A 37 -20.15 -12.03 -25.56
CA THR A 37 -19.38 -13.26 -25.74
C THR A 37 -19.12 -13.86 -24.36
N ALA A 38 -19.77 -14.97 -24.08
CA ALA A 38 -19.44 -15.84 -22.96
C ALA A 38 -18.06 -16.47 -23.19
N PRO A 39 -17.15 -16.47 -22.21
CA PRO A 39 -16.13 -17.49 -22.16
C PRO A 39 -16.66 -18.67 -21.35
N ALA A 40 -17.01 -19.72 -22.08
CA ALA A 40 -17.01 -21.07 -21.57
C ALA A 40 -15.60 -21.43 -21.05
N ASN A 41 -15.58 -22.30 -20.04
CA ASN A 41 -14.48 -23.15 -19.63
C ASN A 41 -13.31 -22.49 -18.89
N ASN A 42 -13.32 -22.64 -17.57
CA ASN A 42 -12.22 -23.37 -16.95
C ASN A 42 -12.68 -24.14 -15.70
N ALA A 43 -12.83 -25.44 -15.90
CA ALA A 43 -12.98 -26.43 -14.86
C ALA A 43 -11.59 -26.71 -14.26
N GLU A 44 -11.13 -25.86 -13.34
CA GLU A 44 -10.03 -26.23 -12.46
C GLU A 44 -10.60 -26.85 -11.19
N LYS A 45 -10.78 -28.18 -11.29
CA LYS A 45 -10.35 -29.18 -10.31
C LYS A 45 -10.10 -28.65 -8.89
N ALA A 46 -11.19 -28.33 -8.18
CA ALA A 46 -11.19 -28.29 -6.73
C ALA A 46 -10.95 -29.71 -6.22
N THR A 47 -9.74 -29.93 -5.73
CA THR A 47 -9.36 -31.09 -4.94
C THR A 47 -10.10 -31.07 -3.61
N ASP A 48 -10.76 -32.19 -3.32
CA ASP A 48 -11.05 -32.76 -2.01
C ASP A 48 -10.97 -31.80 -0.80
N ALA A 49 -12.03 -31.02 -0.61
CA ALA A 49 -12.44 -30.61 0.74
C ALA A 49 -13.79 -31.26 1.00
N ALA A 50 -13.71 -32.47 1.55
CA ALA A 50 -14.82 -33.31 1.92
C ALA A 50 -15.91 -32.50 2.65
N PRO A 51 -17.19 -32.62 2.26
CA PRO A 51 -18.26 -32.16 3.11
C PRO A 51 -18.26 -33.06 4.33
N VAL A 52 -17.75 -32.56 5.46
CA VAL A 52 -18.00 -33.12 6.80
C VAL A 52 -19.47 -32.83 7.14
N THR A 53 -20.37 -33.35 6.30
CA THR A 53 -21.72 -33.72 6.72
C THR A 53 -21.52 -34.86 7.70
N SER A 54 -21.30 -34.48 8.96
CA SER A 54 -21.61 -35.33 10.09
C SER A 54 -23.11 -35.61 9.99
N LYS A 55 -23.43 -36.62 9.17
CA LYS A 55 -24.64 -37.41 9.19
C LYS A 55 -24.66 -38.03 10.57
N ALA A 56 -25.07 -37.24 11.55
CA ALA A 56 -25.48 -37.68 12.86
C ALA A 56 -26.71 -38.54 12.59
N LYS A 57 -26.40 -39.81 12.31
CA LYS A 57 -27.29 -40.94 12.31
C LYS A 57 -27.96 -40.87 13.68
N ALA A 58 -29.12 -40.24 13.72
CA ALA A 58 -30.04 -40.36 14.84
C ALA A 58 -30.31 -41.86 14.93
N ALA A 59 -29.52 -42.52 15.77
CA ALA A 59 -29.88 -43.77 16.37
C ALA A 59 -31.09 -43.45 17.24
N THR A 60 -32.25 -43.35 16.59
CA THR A 60 -33.52 -43.67 17.20
C THR A 60 -33.39 -45.14 17.55
N SER A 61 -32.75 -45.43 18.68
CA SER A 61 -32.92 -46.68 19.38
C SER A 61 -34.37 -46.67 19.86
N THR A 62 -35.27 -47.01 18.95
CA THR A 62 -36.55 -47.62 19.25
C THR A 62 -36.22 -48.86 20.07
N GLY A 63 -36.10 -48.64 21.38
CA GLY A 63 -36.09 -49.67 22.39
C GLY A 63 -37.45 -50.35 22.41
N THR A 64 -37.70 -51.16 21.40
CA THR A 64 -38.74 -52.18 21.39
C THR A 64 -38.26 -53.31 22.31
N LEU A 65 -38.42 -53.11 23.61
CA LEU A 65 -38.40 -54.20 24.59
C LEU A 65 -39.76 -54.27 25.27
N LEU A 66 -40.77 -54.55 24.45
CA LEU A 66 -42.05 -55.08 24.89
C LEU A 66 -41.87 -56.55 25.31
N ALA A 67 -41.16 -56.76 26.42
CA ALA A 67 -41.09 -58.06 27.05
C ALA A 67 -42.45 -58.36 27.70
N LYS A 68 -43.19 -59.29 27.09
CA LYS A 68 -44.34 -59.97 27.67
C LYS A 68 -43.92 -60.68 28.98
N ARG A 69 -43.98 -59.98 30.11
CA ARG A 69 -43.92 -60.63 31.43
C ARG A 69 -45.34 -60.90 31.90
N LYS A 70 -45.87 -62.06 31.49
CA LYS A 70 -46.96 -62.73 32.19
C LYS A 70 -46.43 -63.15 33.56
N THR A 71 -46.74 -62.39 34.60
CA THR A 71 -46.70 -62.91 35.98
C THR A 71 -48.03 -62.60 36.63
N ALA A 72 -48.86 -63.63 36.63
CA ALA A 72 -49.99 -63.74 37.52
C ALA A 72 -49.46 -63.75 38.96
N THR A 73 -49.72 -62.67 39.68
CA THR A 73 -49.62 -62.51 41.13
C THR A 73 -50.49 -61.31 41.45
N LYS A 74 -51.81 -61.44 41.32
CA LYS A 74 -52.72 -61.82 42.42
C LYS A 74 -52.42 -60.98 43.67
N ASP A 75 -53.12 -59.85 43.72
CA ASP A 75 -53.76 -59.27 44.89
C ASP A 75 -53.07 -59.53 46.24
N ARG A 76 -52.37 -58.51 46.77
CA ARG A 76 -52.35 -58.15 48.21
C ARG A 76 -51.31 -57.10 48.63
N VAL A 77 -51.01 -56.05 47.84
CA VAL A 77 -50.29 -54.87 48.38
C VAL A 77 -50.67 -53.59 47.61
N ARG A 78 -51.96 -53.20 47.60
CA ARG A 78 -52.41 -51.94 46.98
C ARG A 78 -52.95 -50.88 47.95
N ASP A 79 -52.91 -51.14 49.26
CA ASP A 79 -53.57 -50.27 50.24
C ASP A 79 -52.63 -49.47 51.18
N SER A 80 -51.31 -49.64 51.12
CA SER A 80 -50.40 -49.01 52.10
C SER A 80 -49.47 -47.91 51.56
N PHE A 81 -49.58 -47.54 50.29
CA PHE A 81 -48.84 -46.40 49.73
C PHE A 81 -49.79 -45.37 49.11
N ARG A 82 -50.85 -45.00 49.86
CA ARG A 82 -51.54 -43.75 49.57
C ARG A 82 -50.61 -42.63 50.02
N PRO A 83 -50.04 -41.83 49.11
CA PRO A 83 -49.28 -40.67 49.54
C PRO A 83 -50.19 -39.81 50.43
N PRO A 84 -49.65 -39.22 51.49
CA PRO A 84 -50.43 -38.35 52.36
C PRO A 84 -51.12 -37.30 51.50
N ALA A 85 -52.42 -37.10 51.72
CA ALA A 85 -53.18 -36.10 50.99
C ALA A 85 -52.55 -34.73 51.25
N LEU A 86 -51.91 -34.17 50.22
CA LEU A 86 -51.40 -32.81 50.27
C LEU A 86 -52.57 -31.88 50.56
N LYS A 87 -52.36 -30.92 51.47
CA LYS A 87 -53.35 -29.90 51.75
C LYS A 87 -53.51 -29.04 50.49
N MET A 88 -54.73 -28.62 50.18
CA MET A 88 -54.99 -27.76 49.00
C MET A 88 -54.15 -26.47 49.01
N GLU A 89 -53.85 -25.95 50.20
CA GLU A 89 -53.01 -24.77 50.42
C GLU A 89 -51.57 -24.98 49.89
N SER A 90 -50.93 -26.12 50.20
CA SER A 90 -49.55 -26.38 49.75
C SER A 90 -49.45 -26.52 48.23
N LEU A 91 -50.49 -27.08 47.60
CA LEU A 91 -50.55 -27.18 46.14
C LEU A 91 -50.68 -25.79 45.49
N ASN A 92 -51.44 -24.88 46.08
CA ASN A 92 -51.57 -23.52 45.57
C ASN A 92 -50.26 -22.73 45.71
N ASP A 93 -49.58 -22.87 46.85
CA ASP A 93 -48.28 -22.23 47.09
C ASP A 93 -47.22 -22.73 46.08
N GLU A 94 -47.18 -24.04 45.82
CA GLU A 94 -46.29 -24.62 44.81
C GLU A 94 -46.63 -24.15 43.39
N LEU A 95 -47.91 -24.05 43.03
CA LEU A 95 -48.33 -23.52 41.74
C LEU A 95 -47.91 -22.05 41.56
N MET A 96 -48.09 -21.23 42.59
CA MET A 96 -47.68 -19.82 42.55
C MET A 96 -46.16 -19.68 42.45
N ARG A 97 -45.41 -20.51 43.18
CA ARG A 97 -43.95 -20.56 43.07
C ARG A 97 -43.50 -20.97 41.67
N ALA A 98 -44.04 -22.08 41.14
CA ALA A 98 -43.71 -22.56 39.80
C ALA A 98 -44.08 -21.54 38.71
N ALA A 99 -45.22 -20.85 38.85
CA ALA A 99 -45.63 -19.79 37.94
C ALA A 99 -44.63 -18.61 37.96
N SER A 100 -44.17 -18.21 39.14
CA SER A 100 -43.16 -17.15 39.28
C SER A 100 -41.81 -17.56 38.69
N GLU A 101 -41.36 -18.80 38.92
CA GLU A 101 -40.11 -19.34 38.38
C GLU A 101 -40.19 -19.43 36.84
N ASN A 102 -41.29 -19.96 36.30
CA ASN A 102 -41.53 -20.02 34.85
C ASN A 102 -41.56 -18.63 34.21
N LYS A 103 -42.16 -17.64 34.88
CA LYS A 103 -42.14 -16.25 34.42
C LYS A 103 -40.71 -15.72 34.35
N THR A 104 -39.92 -15.88 35.41
CA THR A 104 -38.51 -15.42 35.39
C THR A 104 -37.67 -16.13 34.33
N GLN A 105 -37.92 -17.42 34.07
CA GLN A 105 -37.25 -18.16 33.00
C GLN A 105 -37.65 -17.65 31.61
N SER A 106 -38.95 -17.38 31.41
CA SER A 106 -39.46 -16.78 30.17
C SER A 106 -38.83 -15.41 29.91
N ASP A 107 -38.74 -14.57 30.93
CA ASP A 107 -38.14 -13.24 30.83
C ASP A 107 -36.64 -13.32 30.47
N ARG A 108 -35.89 -14.23 31.12
CA ARG A 108 -34.47 -14.48 30.78
C ARG A 108 -34.28 -14.96 29.34
N LEU A 109 -35.10 -15.90 28.88
CA LEU A 109 -35.04 -16.40 27.51
C LEU A 109 -35.41 -15.31 26.49
N ALA A 110 -36.32 -14.40 26.84
CA ALA A 110 -36.65 -13.25 25.99
C ALA A 110 -35.45 -12.30 25.88
N GLU A 111 -34.77 -11.99 26.99
CA GLU A 111 -33.55 -11.17 26.97
C GLU A 111 -32.42 -11.82 26.15
N GLU A 112 -32.20 -13.12 26.30
CA GLU A 112 -31.19 -13.86 25.53
C GLU A 112 -31.50 -13.84 24.03
N ARG A 113 -32.78 -13.97 23.64
CA ARG A 113 -33.19 -13.89 22.23
C ARG A 113 -32.87 -12.52 21.63
N VAL A 114 -33.13 -11.44 22.37
CA VAL A 114 -32.79 -10.08 21.92
C VAL A 114 -31.29 -9.92 21.75
N LYS A 115 -30.47 -10.43 22.68
CA LYS A 115 -29.00 -10.39 22.55
C LYS A 115 -28.51 -11.17 21.32
N ILE A 116 -29.03 -12.37 21.10
CA ILE A 116 -28.68 -13.19 19.93
C ILE A 116 -29.09 -12.49 18.63
N GLU A 117 -30.23 -11.82 18.60
CA GLU A 117 -30.67 -11.07 17.42
C GLU A 117 -29.76 -9.86 17.14
N GLN A 118 -29.35 -9.13 18.18
CA GLN A 118 -28.38 -8.04 18.06
C GLN A 118 -27.02 -8.53 17.55
N GLU A 119 -26.50 -9.64 18.09
CA GLU A 119 -25.25 -10.24 17.62
C GLU A 119 -25.34 -10.69 16.16
N ARG A 120 -26.46 -11.30 15.76
CA ARG A 120 -26.69 -11.67 14.35
C ARG A 120 -26.74 -10.45 13.44
N ALA A 121 -27.37 -9.37 13.88
CA ALA A 121 -27.42 -8.12 13.13
C ALA A 121 -26.01 -7.52 12.96
N ALA A 122 -25.21 -7.50 14.03
CA ALA A 122 -23.82 -7.05 14.00
C ALA A 122 -22.95 -7.89 13.04
N LEU A 123 -23.02 -9.22 13.15
CA LEU A 123 -22.29 -10.14 12.26
C LEU A 123 -22.71 -9.98 10.79
N ASN A 124 -23.99 -9.71 10.52
CA ASN A 124 -24.44 -9.43 9.15
C ASN A 124 -23.91 -8.10 8.63
N ALA A 125 -23.86 -7.05 9.47
CA ALA A 125 -23.25 -5.77 9.10
C ALA A 125 -21.76 -5.95 8.76
N GLU A 126 -21.00 -6.65 9.61
CA GLU A 126 -19.58 -6.96 9.35
C GLU A 126 -19.39 -7.75 8.05
N ARG A 127 -20.27 -8.72 7.76
CA ARG A 127 -20.23 -9.48 6.51
C ARG A 127 -20.44 -8.59 5.28
N GLU A 128 -21.35 -7.62 5.35
CA GLU A 128 -21.57 -6.68 4.25
C GLU A 128 -20.40 -5.72 4.08
N GLU A 129 -19.79 -5.25 5.18
CA GLU A 129 -18.54 -4.47 5.13
C GLU A 129 -17.40 -5.24 4.48
N LEU A 130 -17.19 -6.50 4.86
CA LEU A 130 -16.17 -7.37 4.26
C LEU A 130 -16.44 -7.60 2.77
N LYS A 131 -17.69 -7.82 2.37
CA LYS A 131 -18.05 -7.92 0.94
C LYS A 131 -17.75 -6.64 0.18
N ALA A 132 -18.01 -5.47 0.78
CA ALA A 132 -17.69 -4.19 0.17
C ALA A 132 -16.17 -3.99 0.02
N LEU A 133 -15.37 -4.40 1.01
CA LEU A 133 -13.91 -4.38 0.93
C LEU A 133 -13.37 -5.32 -0.14
N LEU A 134 -13.92 -6.54 -0.27
CA LEU A 134 -13.55 -7.47 -1.34
C LEU A 134 -13.78 -6.87 -2.73
N LYS A 135 -14.94 -6.25 -2.96
CA LYS A 135 -15.23 -5.54 -4.22
C LYS A 135 -14.23 -4.41 -4.50
N LYS A 136 -13.84 -3.64 -3.48
CA LYS A 136 -12.82 -2.59 -3.63
C LYS A 136 -11.45 -3.16 -3.99
N ILE A 137 -11.05 -4.28 -3.37
CA ILE A 137 -9.78 -4.96 -3.67
C ILE A 137 -9.79 -5.48 -5.12
N GLU A 138 -10.89 -6.08 -5.56
CA GLU A 138 -11.03 -6.55 -6.95
C GLU A 138 -10.95 -5.40 -7.95
N ALA A 139 -11.64 -4.29 -7.68
CA ALA A 139 -11.56 -3.08 -8.51
C ALA A 139 -10.14 -2.49 -8.55
N ALA A 140 -9.44 -2.45 -7.41
CA ALA A 140 -8.05 -2.00 -7.38
C ALA A 140 -7.12 -2.93 -8.18
N ARG A 141 -7.36 -4.25 -8.13
CA ARG A 141 -6.59 -5.22 -8.92
C ARG A 141 -6.82 -5.06 -10.42
N THR A 142 -8.05 -4.81 -10.86
CA THR A 142 -8.33 -4.59 -12.29
C THR A 142 -7.74 -3.28 -12.78
N GLN A 143 -7.78 -2.21 -11.96
CA GLN A 143 -7.12 -0.94 -12.26
C GLN A 143 -5.60 -1.09 -12.40
N LEU A 144 -4.94 -1.75 -11.44
CA LEU A 144 -3.49 -1.99 -11.53
C LEU A 144 -3.11 -2.79 -12.79
N LYS A 145 -3.89 -3.80 -13.15
CA LYS A 145 -3.67 -4.56 -14.41
C LYS A 145 -3.83 -3.68 -15.66
N ALA A 146 -4.80 -2.78 -15.66
CA ALA A 146 -4.98 -1.85 -16.78
C ALA A 146 -3.81 -0.85 -16.88
N GLU A 147 -3.33 -0.34 -15.74
CA GLU A 147 -2.16 0.54 -15.70
C GLU A 147 -0.87 -0.18 -16.15
N THR A 148 -0.66 -1.45 -15.76
CA THR A 148 0.50 -2.22 -16.24
C THR A 148 0.48 -2.42 -17.75
N LEU A 149 -0.68 -2.75 -18.33
CA LEU A 149 -0.81 -2.89 -19.78
C LEU A 149 -0.56 -1.56 -20.50
N ASN A 150 -1.05 -0.45 -19.95
CA ASN A 150 -0.77 0.88 -20.49
C ASN A 150 0.72 1.21 -20.45
N LEU A 151 1.40 0.91 -19.34
CA LEU A 151 2.83 1.13 -19.19
C LEU A 151 3.64 0.26 -20.17
N GLU A 152 3.29 -1.02 -20.32
CA GLU A 152 3.89 -1.93 -21.31
C GLU A 152 3.79 -1.35 -22.72
N HIS A 153 2.60 -0.92 -23.14
CA HIS A 153 2.41 -0.28 -24.45
C HIS A 153 3.25 1.00 -24.61
N THR A 154 3.37 1.83 -23.56
CA THR A 154 4.25 3.03 -23.64
C THR A 154 5.73 2.67 -23.73
N LEU A 155 6.16 1.58 -23.10
CA LEU A 155 7.54 1.11 -23.19
C LEU A 155 7.84 0.58 -24.60
N GLU A 156 6.96 -0.25 -25.16
CA GLU A 156 7.08 -0.73 -26.54
C GLU A 156 7.19 0.43 -27.53
N LYS A 157 6.31 1.44 -27.42
CA LYS A 157 6.38 2.64 -28.27
C LYS A 157 7.71 3.38 -28.12
N ASN A 158 8.20 3.56 -26.89
CA ASN A 158 9.49 4.21 -26.64
C ASN A 158 10.67 3.40 -27.21
N GLU A 159 10.59 2.06 -27.18
CA GLU A 159 11.60 1.18 -27.76
C GLU A 159 11.65 1.29 -29.29
N GLU A 160 10.49 1.38 -29.95
CA GLU A 160 10.37 1.65 -31.37
C GLU A 160 10.97 3.01 -31.74
N GLU A 161 10.58 4.09 -31.03
CA GLU A 161 11.13 5.43 -31.24
C GLU A 161 12.65 5.46 -31.06
N LEU A 162 13.20 4.77 -30.05
CA LEU A 162 14.65 4.64 -29.86
C LEU A 162 15.32 3.86 -30.99
N ALA A 163 14.67 2.81 -31.53
CA ALA A 163 15.19 2.06 -32.67
C ALA A 163 15.24 2.92 -33.94
N GLU A 164 14.22 3.75 -34.19
CA GLU A 164 14.20 4.73 -35.29
C GLU A 164 15.28 5.79 -35.14
N LEU A 165 15.43 6.39 -33.96
CA LEU A 165 16.48 7.37 -33.67
C LEU A 165 17.88 6.79 -33.85
N LYS A 166 18.11 5.53 -33.47
CA LYS A 166 19.37 4.82 -33.71
C LYS A 166 19.65 4.65 -35.21
N LYS A 167 18.64 4.26 -36.00
CA LYS A 167 18.76 4.16 -37.47
C LYS A 167 19.08 5.52 -38.09
N ALA A 168 18.36 6.57 -37.71
CA ALA A 168 18.60 7.94 -38.18
C ALA A 168 20.01 8.43 -37.83
N ARG A 169 20.47 8.19 -36.60
CA ARG A 169 21.83 8.54 -36.17
C ARG A 169 22.90 7.82 -36.99
N LYS A 170 22.67 6.55 -37.35
CA LYS A 170 23.60 5.78 -38.20
C LYS A 170 23.69 6.36 -39.62
N ILE A 171 22.55 6.74 -40.21
CA ILE A 171 22.50 7.39 -41.53
C ILE A 171 23.24 8.72 -41.50
N ASN A 172 22.95 9.58 -40.51
CA ASN A 172 23.64 10.87 -40.36
C ASN A 172 25.16 10.69 -40.17
N ALA A 173 25.58 9.70 -39.39
CA ALA A 173 27.00 9.39 -39.21
C ALA A 173 27.67 8.94 -40.53
N GLN A 174 26.98 8.15 -41.36
CA GLN A 174 27.48 7.74 -42.68
C GLN A 174 27.56 8.93 -43.65
N GLN A 175 26.57 9.81 -43.66
CA GLN A 175 26.59 11.03 -44.47
C GLN A 175 27.75 11.94 -44.09
N LEU A 176 27.99 12.16 -42.79
CA LEU A 176 29.14 12.92 -42.32
C LEU A 176 30.47 12.31 -42.77
N ARG A 177 30.60 10.98 -42.70
CA ARG A 177 31.80 10.29 -43.23
C ARG A 177 31.99 10.54 -44.73
N ALA A 178 30.94 10.38 -45.53
CA ALA A 178 31.01 10.62 -46.97
C ALA A 178 31.40 12.07 -47.30
N ILE A 179 30.91 13.06 -46.54
CA ILE A 179 31.32 14.46 -46.68
C ILE A 179 32.80 14.63 -46.35
N THR A 180 33.27 14.11 -45.21
CA THR A 180 34.70 14.22 -44.82
C THR A 180 35.64 13.52 -45.81
N GLU A 181 35.24 12.38 -46.37
CA GLU A 181 36.01 11.68 -47.41
C GLU A 181 36.05 12.49 -48.71
N SER A 182 34.97 13.19 -49.05
CA SER A 182 34.92 14.04 -50.24
C SER A 182 35.78 15.31 -50.10
N GLU A 183 35.88 15.89 -48.90
CA GLU A 183 36.70 17.09 -48.63
C GLU A 183 38.21 16.78 -48.66
N CYS A 184 38.62 15.59 -48.19
CA CYS A 184 40.03 15.19 -48.13
C CYS A 184 40.69 15.00 -49.52
N THR A 185 39.89 14.89 -50.60
CA THR A 185 40.40 14.76 -51.97
C THR A 185 40.67 16.10 -52.68
N LYS A 186 40.28 17.25 -52.11
CA LYS A 186 40.44 18.58 -52.72
C LYS A 186 41.49 19.48 -52.05
N GLY A 187 42.03 19.11 -50.89
CA GLY A 187 42.92 19.96 -50.08
C GLY A 187 44.42 19.66 -50.18
N LYS A 188 44.92 19.11 -51.30
CA LYS A 188 46.36 18.83 -51.48
C LYS A 188 47.10 20.02 -52.11
N LYS A 189 47.13 21.15 -51.42
CA LYS A 189 48.18 22.16 -51.54
C LYS A 189 48.09 23.14 -50.38
N ASP A 190 49.24 23.29 -49.73
CA ASP A 190 49.65 24.38 -48.85
C ASP A 190 49.40 24.20 -47.34
N GLU A 191 50.56 24.07 -46.67
CA GLU A 191 50.89 24.37 -45.25
C GLU A 191 50.49 23.32 -44.20
N ALA A 192 51.38 22.48 -43.66
CA ALA A 192 52.70 22.69 -43.05
C ALA A 192 52.67 23.54 -41.76
N GLU A 193 52.97 22.84 -40.67
CA GLU A 193 53.50 23.31 -39.37
C GLU A 193 52.53 23.72 -38.25
N GLY A 194 52.48 22.84 -37.23
CA GLY A 194 52.77 23.24 -35.86
C GLY A 194 51.60 23.13 -34.86
N GLY A 195 51.80 22.36 -33.77
CA GLY A 195 51.02 22.60 -32.55
C GLY A 195 50.72 21.43 -31.60
N THR A 196 51.78 20.76 -31.12
CA THR A 196 51.95 20.21 -29.76
C THR A 196 50.75 19.61 -28.99
N ALA A 197 50.76 18.28 -28.92
CA ALA A 197 50.10 17.47 -27.91
C ALA A 197 50.67 17.73 -26.50
N ALA A 198 49.87 18.33 -25.62
CA ALA A 198 50.18 18.52 -24.21
C ALA A 198 49.57 17.40 -23.35
N THR A 199 50.46 16.74 -22.63
CA THR A 199 50.33 15.64 -21.68
C THR A 199 49.28 15.93 -20.59
N VAL A 200 48.36 14.98 -20.41
CA VAL A 200 47.29 14.99 -19.40
C VAL A 200 47.87 14.58 -18.04
N ALA A 201 48.38 15.54 -17.28
CA ALA A 201 48.75 15.37 -15.88
C ALA A 201 48.24 16.56 -15.04
N ALA A 202 47.21 16.27 -14.23
CA ALA A 202 46.65 17.05 -13.12
C ALA A 202 46.72 18.60 -13.17
N PRO A 203 45.65 19.26 -13.69
CA PRO A 203 45.25 20.58 -13.21
C PRO A 203 43.73 20.66 -12.97
N THR A 204 43.15 19.74 -12.19
CA THR A 204 41.70 19.78 -11.88
C THR A 204 41.33 20.96 -10.97
N GLY A 205 42.24 21.42 -10.10
CA GLY A 205 41.96 22.50 -9.15
C GLY A 205 41.57 23.84 -9.79
N GLY A 206 42.15 24.20 -10.94
CA GLY A 206 41.82 25.44 -11.65
C GLY A 206 40.42 25.43 -12.26
N ARG A 207 40.03 24.30 -12.86
CA ARG A 207 38.72 24.11 -13.50
C ARG A 207 37.58 24.06 -12.47
N ILE A 208 37.83 23.45 -11.31
CA ILE A 208 36.84 23.39 -10.23
C ILE A 208 36.62 24.78 -9.63
N LYS A 209 37.66 25.62 -9.51
CA LYS A 209 37.51 27.01 -9.07
C LYS A 209 36.65 27.83 -10.03
N SER A 210 36.90 27.76 -11.34
CA SER A 210 36.08 28.49 -12.33
C SER A 210 34.64 27.98 -12.39
N LEU A 211 34.44 26.66 -12.33
CA LEU A 211 33.10 26.05 -12.31
C LEU A 211 32.33 26.44 -11.03
N SER A 212 32.98 26.46 -9.87
CA SER A 212 32.36 26.94 -8.63
C SER A 212 31.94 28.40 -8.70
N LYS A 213 32.67 29.24 -9.45
CA LYS A 213 32.34 30.66 -9.66
C LYS A 213 31.16 30.80 -10.62
N ALA A 214 31.09 29.98 -11.66
CA ALA A 214 29.97 29.95 -12.59
C ALA A 214 28.67 29.50 -11.89
N LEU A 215 28.71 28.41 -11.11
CA LEU A 215 27.53 27.90 -10.39
C LEU A 215 26.96 28.90 -9.38
N ARG A 216 27.81 29.72 -8.73
CA ARG A 216 27.36 30.79 -7.82
C ARG A 216 26.52 31.88 -8.48
N ASN A 217 26.73 32.12 -9.78
CA ASN A 217 26.02 33.14 -10.54
C ASN A 217 24.79 32.58 -11.27
N MET A 218 24.50 31.28 -11.12
CA MET A 218 23.33 30.63 -11.70
C MET A 218 22.15 30.58 -10.72
N LYS A 219 20.94 30.37 -11.25
CA LYS A 219 19.76 30.14 -10.39
C LYS A 219 19.93 28.84 -9.58
N PRO A 220 19.56 28.81 -8.28
CA PRO A 220 19.77 27.64 -7.42
C PRO A 220 19.19 26.33 -7.98
N LYS A 221 18.00 26.40 -8.60
CA LYS A 221 17.34 25.24 -9.23
C LYS A 221 18.11 24.67 -10.43
N GLN A 222 18.81 25.52 -11.20
CA GLN A 222 19.63 25.08 -12.34
C GLN A 222 20.97 24.50 -11.86
N ALA A 223 21.60 25.12 -10.86
CA ALA A 223 22.81 24.60 -10.24
C ALA A 223 22.58 23.21 -9.60
N ALA A 224 21.43 23.03 -8.94
CA ALA A 224 20.98 21.75 -8.38
C ALA A 224 20.88 20.64 -9.44
N GLN A 225 20.36 20.97 -10.62
CA GLN A 225 20.23 20.01 -11.72
C GLN A 225 21.59 19.60 -12.29
N LEU A 226 22.56 20.51 -12.36
CA LEU A 226 23.93 20.20 -12.79
C LEU A 226 24.70 19.37 -11.77
N LEU A 227 24.57 19.69 -10.47
CA LEU A 227 25.18 18.90 -9.40
C LEU A 227 24.66 17.45 -9.38
N LYS A 228 23.42 17.21 -9.80
CA LYS A 228 22.85 15.87 -9.90
C LYS A 228 23.54 15.01 -10.99
N SER A 229 24.04 15.64 -12.06
CA SER A 229 24.72 14.93 -13.16
C SER A 229 26.24 14.81 -12.97
N LEU A 230 26.81 15.53 -12.00
CA LEU A 230 28.23 15.49 -11.69
C LEU A 230 28.56 14.32 -10.78
N ASP A 231 29.80 13.83 -10.86
CA ASP A 231 30.32 12.83 -9.93
C ASP A 231 30.27 13.38 -8.49
N ARG A 232 29.97 12.47 -7.56
CA ARG A 232 29.72 12.80 -6.16
C ARG A 232 30.88 13.57 -5.52
N ASP A 233 32.11 13.11 -5.73
CA ASP A 233 33.31 13.72 -5.15
C ASP A 233 33.55 15.15 -5.68
N ILE A 234 33.32 15.36 -6.98
CA ILE A 234 33.45 16.67 -7.62
C ILE A 234 32.35 17.62 -7.11
N ALA A 235 31.13 17.12 -6.92
CA ALA A 235 30.02 17.90 -6.37
C ALA A 235 30.33 18.37 -4.93
N VAL A 236 30.89 17.50 -4.09
CA VAL A 236 31.33 17.85 -2.73
C VAL A 236 32.45 18.90 -2.75
N GLU A 237 33.47 18.73 -3.61
CA GLU A 237 34.57 19.71 -3.73
C GLU A 237 34.08 21.09 -4.24
N LEU A 238 33.10 21.10 -5.17
CA LEU A 238 32.44 22.31 -5.63
C LEU A 238 31.68 23.02 -4.50
N LEU A 239 30.86 22.28 -3.74
CA LEU A 239 30.08 22.81 -2.63
C LEU A 239 30.99 23.40 -1.54
N ARG A 240 32.15 22.77 -1.23
CA ARG A 240 33.15 23.31 -0.28
C ARG A 240 33.72 24.66 -0.69
N ARG A 241 33.95 24.87 -1.99
CA ARG A 241 34.51 26.14 -2.51
C ARG A 241 33.47 27.24 -2.68
N MET A 242 32.19 26.94 -2.49
CA MET A 242 31.12 27.93 -2.50
C MET A 242 30.87 28.49 -1.09
N PRO A 243 30.40 29.75 -0.97
CA PRO A 243 29.91 30.27 0.30
C PRO A 243 28.77 29.41 0.84
N ALA A 244 28.77 29.15 2.16
CA ALA A 244 27.78 28.29 2.82
C ALA A 244 26.32 28.68 2.50
N ARG A 245 26.03 29.99 2.43
CA ARG A 245 24.69 30.49 2.09
C ARG A 245 24.23 30.06 0.69
N GLN A 246 25.13 30.06 -0.30
CA GLN A 246 24.83 29.65 -1.68
C GLN A 246 24.74 28.13 -1.79
N ALA A 247 25.65 27.39 -1.13
CA ALA A 247 25.59 25.93 -1.07
C ALA A 247 24.26 25.44 -0.46
N GLY A 248 23.81 26.06 0.65
CA GLY A 248 22.53 25.74 1.26
C GLY A 248 21.33 26.02 0.35
N ALA A 249 21.33 27.14 -0.40
CA ALA A 249 20.25 27.46 -1.35
C ALA A 249 20.15 26.44 -2.49
N VAL A 250 21.30 25.95 -2.98
CA VAL A 250 21.36 24.92 -4.02
C VAL A 250 20.89 23.57 -3.48
N LEU A 251 21.36 23.15 -2.30
CA LEU A 251 20.92 21.90 -1.64
C LEU A 251 19.41 21.92 -1.34
N GLY A 252 18.87 23.06 -0.91
CA GLY A 252 17.42 23.23 -0.69
C GLY A 252 16.58 23.17 -1.97
N SER A 253 17.20 23.37 -3.14
CA SER A 253 16.54 23.24 -4.44
C SER A 253 16.66 21.83 -5.04
N MET A 254 17.37 20.90 -4.38
CA MET A 254 17.53 19.50 -4.79
C MET A 254 16.47 18.59 -4.16
N LYS A 255 16.41 17.33 -4.60
CA LYS A 255 15.61 16.30 -3.92
C LYS A 255 16.19 16.05 -2.53
N PRO A 256 15.36 15.89 -1.48
CA PRO A 256 15.83 15.81 -0.09
C PRO A 256 16.80 14.63 0.14
N ALA A 257 16.56 13.48 -0.50
CA ALA A 257 17.46 12.33 -0.39
C ALA A 257 18.87 12.60 -0.94
N ALA A 258 18.98 13.24 -2.12
CA ALA A 258 20.27 13.55 -2.73
C ALA A 258 21.02 14.66 -1.97
N ALA A 259 20.28 15.66 -1.49
CA ALA A 259 20.83 16.73 -0.66
C ALA A 259 21.40 16.19 0.66
N ALA A 260 20.69 15.27 1.31
CA ALA A 260 21.13 14.64 2.55
C ALA A 260 22.44 13.85 2.35
N MET A 261 22.56 13.09 1.25
CA MET A 261 23.79 12.35 0.96
C MET A 261 25.00 13.29 0.80
N LEU A 262 24.87 14.34 -0.03
CA LEU A 262 25.94 15.31 -0.24
C LEU A 262 26.27 16.09 1.04
N ALA A 263 25.28 16.39 1.88
CA ALA A 263 25.49 17.07 3.16
C ALA A 263 26.24 16.19 4.16
N THR A 264 25.95 14.88 4.20
CA THR A 264 26.70 13.92 5.02
C THR A 264 28.14 13.85 4.57
N ASP A 265 28.41 13.72 3.27
CA ASP A 265 29.78 13.66 2.74
C ASP A 265 30.57 14.93 3.02
N LEU A 266 29.90 16.08 2.95
CA LEU A 266 30.48 17.37 3.29
C LEU A 266 30.90 17.44 4.77
N ALA A 267 30.20 16.73 5.65
CA ALA A 267 30.46 16.67 7.09
C ALA A 267 31.49 15.60 7.49
N THR A 268 31.54 14.47 6.78
CA THR A 268 32.44 13.33 7.10
C THR A 268 33.88 13.49 6.62
N ASP A 269 34.16 14.44 5.73
CA ASP A 269 35.50 14.69 5.20
C ASP A 269 36.14 15.95 5.82
N PRO A 270 36.78 15.85 7.00
CA PRO A 270 37.49 16.98 7.63
C PRO A 270 38.84 17.33 6.96
N ASP A 271 39.33 16.53 6.00
CA ASP A 271 40.73 16.48 5.56
C ASP A 271 41.23 17.62 4.65
N THR A 272 40.60 18.79 4.65
CA THR A 272 41.13 19.97 3.91
C THR A 272 41.32 21.22 4.76
N GLY A 273 41.13 21.10 6.09
CA GLY A 273 41.39 22.18 7.05
C GLY A 273 42.85 22.37 7.47
N GLU A 274 43.77 21.50 7.07
CA GLU A 274 45.14 21.42 7.64
C GLU A 274 46.28 22.03 6.80
N VAL A 275 46.01 22.93 5.83
CA VAL A 275 47.10 23.56 5.03
C VAL A 275 47.16 25.09 5.16
N LEU A 276 46.78 25.63 6.32
CA LEU A 276 47.08 27.02 6.69
C LEU A 276 47.59 27.10 8.13
N GLN A 277 48.84 26.70 8.33
CA GLN A 277 49.77 27.33 9.27
C GLN A 277 51.03 27.73 8.52
#